data_AF-A0A732AKJ2-F1
#
_entry.id   AF-A0A732AKJ2-F1
#
_cell.length_a   1.000
_cell.length_b   1.000
_cell.length_c   1.000
_cell.angle_alpha   90.00
_cell.angle_beta   90.00
_cell.angle_gamma   90.00
#
_symmetry.space_group_name_H-M   'P 1'
#
loop_
_entity.id
_entity.type
_entity.pdbx_description
1 polymer ?
#
loop_
_entity_poly.entity_id
_entity_poly.type
_entity_poly.pdbx_seq_one_letter_code
_entity_poly.pdbx_strand_id
1 'polypeptide(L)'
;SPGEYGFVEYDLMEAYNRLMLNDFACVVKECHAVFRSVLLRIHERKGIVYHEQDSLNTLMTNLMARGVISAEYAHKFHFLSNVLESEIFLPMAPEKSHHHYAMMLRISEELACSIYYLTERSIFFLTQRAEEDSVSP
;
A
#
# COMPACT_ATOMS: atom_id res chain seq x y z
N SER A 1 0.59 17.62 17.49
CA SER A 1 0.27 16.22 17.83
C SER A 1 0.51 15.36 16.62
N PRO A 2 0.95 14.10 16.75
CA PRO A 2 0.83 13.20 15.61
C PRO A 2 -0.65 13.20 15.25
N GLY A 3 -0.99 13.56 14.01
CA GLY A 3 -2.38 13.67 13.56
C GLY A 3 -3.11 12.35 13.73
N GLU A 4 -4.42 12.31 13.44
CA GLU A 4 -5.26 11.11 13.57
C GLU A 4 -4.75 9.86 12.81
N TYR A 5 -3.68 10.00 12.01
CA TYR A 5 -2.97 8.93 11.31
C TYR A 5 -1.64 8.48 11.96
N GLY A 6 -1.38 8.83 13.22
CA GLY A 6 -0.28 8.24 14.02
C GLY A 6 -0.36 6.72 14.19
N PHE A 7 -1.38 6.07 13.64
CA PHE A 7 -1.61 4.62 13.62
C PHE A 7 -0.95 3.88 12.45
N VAL A 8 -0.48 4.58 11.41
CA VAL A 8 0.06 3.92 10.19
C VAL A 8 1.30 3.08 10.49
N GLU A 9 2.16 3.51 11.43
CA GLU A 9 3.31 2.74 11.88
C GLU A 9 2.90 1.44 12.60
N TYR A 10 1.77 1.46 13.33
CA TYR A 10 1.22 0.26 13.95
C TYR A 10 0.55 -0.66 12.93
N ASP A 11 -0.19 -0.09 11.98
CA ASP A 11 -0.93 -0.85 10.98
C ASP A 11 0.01 -1.59 10.01
N LEU A 12 1.20 -1.03 9.69
CA LEU A 12 2.23 -1.70 8.88
C LEU A 12 3.19 -2.61 9.67
N MET A 13 3.09 -2.66 10.99
CA MET A 13 3.98 -3.48 11.83
C MET A 13 3.90 -4.96 11.47
N GLU A 14 2.72 -5.45 11.10
CA GLU A 14 2.55 -6.83 10.65
C GLU A 14 3.29 -7.09 9.34
N ALA A 15 3.19 -6.19 8.36
CA ALA A 15 3.95 -6.30 7.10
C ALA A 15 5.47 -6.30 7.34
N TYR A 16 5.96 -5.46 8.27
CA TYR A 16 7.36 -5.45 8.68
C TYR A 16 7.79 -6.77 9.33
N ASN A 17 6.98 -7.33 10.23
CA ASN A 17 7.26 -8.63 10.84
C ASN A 17 7.32 -9.76 9.78
N ARG A 18 6.46 -9.71 8.75
CA ARG A 18 6.50 -10.67 7.63
C ARG A 18 7.78 -10.55 6.81
N LEU A 19 8.29 -9.33 6.59
CA LEU A 19 9.60 -9.12 5.94
C LEU A 19 10.72 -9.82 6.72
N MET A 20 10.76 -9.63 8.04
CA MET A 20 11.76 -10.25 8.91
C MET A 20 11.72 -11.79 8.90
N LEU A 21 10.56 -12.37 8.57
CA LEU A 21 10.36 -13.82 8.48
C LEU A 21 10.49 -14.36 7.04
N ASN A 22 10.85 -13.53 6.07
CA ASN A 22 10.88 -13.86 4.63
C ASN A 22 9.53 -14.35 4.06
N ASP A 23 8.42 -13.93 4.67
CA ASP A 23 7.06 -14.29 4.26
C ASP A 23 6.52 -13.25 3.26
N PHE A 24 7.16 -13.15 2.10
CA PHE A 24 6.98 -12.05 1.15
C PHE A 24 5.57 -11.96 0.56
N ALA A 25 4.90 -13.09 0.35
CA ALA A 25 3.51 -13.10 -0.10
C ALA A 25 2.59 -12.44 0.93
N CYS A 26 2.82 -12.70 2.23
CA CYS A 26 2.07 -12.03 3.29
C CYS A 26 2.44 -10.55 3.40
N VAL A 27 3.68 -10.13 3.12
CA VAL A 27 4.05 -8.70 3.10
C VAL A 27 3.14 -7.92 2.14
N VAL A 28 2.95 -8.40 0.91
CA VAL A 28 2.09 -7.74 -0.09
C VAL A 28 0.65 -7.71 0.38
N LYS A 29 0.16 -8.82 0.93
CA LYS A 29 -1.20 -8.93 1.45
C LYS A 29 -1.49 -7.94 2.58
N GLU A 30 -0.57 -7.82 3.54
CA GLU A 30 -0.72 -6.87 4.65
C GLU A 30 -0.60 -5.42 4.15
N CYS A 31 0.35 -5.13 3.25
CA CYS A 31 0.45 -3.81 2.63
C CYS A 31 -0.85 -3.42 1.89
N HIS A 32 -1.43 -4.36 1.13
CA HIS A 32 -2.71 -4.16 0.46
C HIS A 32 -3.83 -3.85 1.46
N ALA A 33 -3.96 -4.64 2.54
CA ALA A 33 -5.00 -4.47 3.55
C ALA A 33 -4.92 -3.08 4.23
N VAL A 34 -3.72 -2.68 4.63
CA VAL A 34 -3.49 -1.38 5.28
C VAL A 34 -3.74 -0.23 4.30
N PHE A 35 -3.19 -0.32 3.08
CA PHE A 35 -3.36 0.70 2.05
C PHE A 35 -4.85 0.89 1.73
N ARG A 36 -5.60 -0.20 1.54
CA ARG A 36 -7.04 -0.17 1.34
C ARG A 36 -7.76 0.51 2.50
N SER A 37 -7.48 0.09 3.74
CA SER A 37 -8.09 0.65 4.95
C SER A 37 -7.91 2.17 5.02
N VAL A 38 -6.70 2.67 4.71
CA VAL A 38 -6.42 4.12 4.66
C VAL A 38 -7.27 4.81 3.60
N LEU A 39 -7.36 4.25 2.39
CA LEU A 39 -8.20 4.84 1.33
C LEU A 39 -9.66 4.93 1.76
N LEU A 40 -10.20 3.87 2.36
CA LEU A 40 -11.59 3.85 2.83
C LEU A 40 -11.82 4.92 3.91
N ARG A 41 -10.93 5.03 4.90
CA ARG A 41 -11.02 6.08 5.94
C ARG A 41 -11.01 7.49 5.33
N ILE A 42 -10.17 7.73 4.32
CA ILE A 42 -10.15 9.03 3.62
C ILE A 42 -11.48 9.28 2.91
N HIS A 43 -12.05 8.27 2.25
CA HIS A 43 -13.35 8.39 1.58
C HIS A 43 -14.46 8.71 2.58
N GLU A 44 -14.53 7.98 3.69
CA GLU A 44 -15.48 8.23 4.78
C GLU A 44 -15.35 9.65 5.31
N ARG A 45 -14.12 10.09 5.61
CA ARG A 45 -13.85 11.43 6.16
C ARG A 45 -14.20 12.56 5.18
N LYS A 46 -13.99 12.34 3.87
CA LYS A 46 -14.26 13.33 2.82
C LYS A 46 -15.67 13.22 2.24
N GLY A 47 -16.49 12.29 2.70
CA GLY A 47 -17.84 12.05 2.17
C GLY A 47 -17.82 11.62 0.69
N ILE A 48 -16.77 10.91 0.27
CA ILE A 48 -16.61 10.40 -1.10
C ILE A 48 -17.24 9.01 -1.16
N VAL A 49 -18.23 8.84 -2.02
CA VAL A 49 -18.92 7.55 -2.20
C VAL A 49 -17.95 6.52 -2.81
N TYR A 50 -17.97 5.31 -2.27
CA TYR A 50 -17.26 4.13 -2.78
C TYR A 50 -18.11 2.86 -2.58
N HIS A 51 -17.74 1.79 -3.28
CA HIS A 51 -18.26 0.45 -3.06
C HIS A 51 -17.23 -0.44 -2.35
N GLU A 52 -17.70 -1.37 -1.53
CA GLU A 52 -16.81 -2.30 -0.80
C GLU A 52 -15.95 -3.16 -1.72
N GLN A 53 -16.38 -3.39 -2.97
CA GLN A 53 -15.66 -4.17 -3.98
C GLN A 53 -14.78 -3.31 -4.90
N ASP A 54 -14.74 -1.98 -4.71
CA ASP A 54 -13.91 -1.11 -5.55
C ASP A 54 -12.44 -1.48 -5.43
N SER A 55 -11.72 -1.52 -6.55
CA SER A 55 -10.27 -1.72 -6.56
C SER A 55 -9.55 -0.53 -5.92
N LEU A 56 -8.29 -0.72 -5.51
CA LEU A 56 -7.41 0.35 -5.05
C LEU A 56 -7.31 1.47 -6.09
N ASN A 57 -7.27 1.12 -7.37
CA ASN A 57 -7.24 2.08 -8.47
C ASN A 57 -8.53 2.91 -8.54
N THR A 58 -9.70 2.28 -8.38
CA THR A 58 -10.99 2.99 -8.37
C THR A 58 -11.07 3.95 -7.19
N LEU A 59 -10.73 3.48 -5.98
CA LEU A 59 -10.67 4.30 -4.78
C LEU A 59 -9.74 5.50 -4.97
N MET A 60 -8.53 5.28 -5.50
CA MET A 60 -7.59 6.37 -5.78
C MET A 60 -8.12 7.38 -6.80
N THR A 61 -8.75 6.90 -7.88
CA THR A 61 -9.33 7.75 -8.91
C THR A 61 -10.43 8.65 -8.33
N ASN A 62 -11.24 8.13 -7.41
CA ASN A 62 -12.26 8.91 -6.73
C ASN A 62 -11.66 10.05 -5.89
N LEU A 63 -10.55 9.80 -5.17
CA LEU A 63 -9.83 10.85 -4.44
C LEU A 63 -9.32 11.94 -5.37
N MET A 64 -8.79 11.58 -6.54
CA MET A 64 -8.30 12.54 -7.53
C MET A 64 -9.44 13.36 -8.16
N ALA A 65 -10.55 12.71 -8.52
CA ALA A 65 -11.71 13.38 -9.08
C ALA A 65 -12.33 14.40 -8.11
N ARG A 66 -12.15 14.19 -6.80
CA ARG A 66 -12.60 15.09 -5.73
C ARG A 66 -11.57 16.12 -5.30
N GLY A 67 -10.41 16.15 -5.94
CA GLY A 67 -9.35 17.12 -5.67
C GLY A 67 -8.53 16.85 -4.40
N VAL A 68 -8.78 15.74 -3.68
CA VAL A 68 -8.02 15.37 -2.47
C VAL A 68 -6.56 15.08 -2.81
N ILE A 69 -6.32 14.51 -4.00
CA ILE A 69 -4.98 14.23 -4.54
C ILE A 69 -4.88 14.80 -5.94
N SER A 70 -3.76 15.47 -6.24
CA SER A 70 -3.51 15.96 -7.61
C SER A 70 -3.41 14.80 -8.60
N ALA A 71 -4.05 14.97 -9.77
CA ALA A 71 -4.02 13.99 -10.85
C ALA A 71 -2.60 13.71 -11.37
N GLU A 72 -1.63 14.60 -11.12
CA GLU A 72 -0.22 14.38 -11.48
C GLU A 72 0.38 13.13 -10.82
N TYR A 73 -0.16 12.70 -9.68
CA TYR A 73 0.30 11.51 -8.96
C TYR A 73 -0.35 10.21 -9.44
N ALA A 74 -1.28 10.26 -10.41
CA ALA A 74 -2.03 9.09 -10.89
C ALA A 74 -1.13 7.91 -11.26
N HIS A 75 -0.09 8.16 -12.05
CA HIS A 75 0.84 7.11 -12.48
C HIS A 75 1.57 6.43 -11.31
N LYS A 76 1.90 7.16 -10.24
CA LYS A 76 2.62 6.60 -9.07
C LYS A 76 1.71 5.67 -8.27
N PHE A 77 0.48 6.10 -8.02
CA PHE A 77 -0.48 5.29 -7.27
C PHE A 77 -1.04 4.13 -8.08
N HIS A 78 -1.16 4.29 -9.41
CA HIS A 78 -1.58 3.20 -10.28
C HIS A 78 -0.59 2.03 -10.24
N PHE A 79 0.72 2.32 -10.29
CA PHE A 79 1.76 1.31 -10.15
C PHE A 79 1.63 0.55 -8.82
N LEU A 80 1.58 1.26 -7.69
CA LEU A 80 1.48 0.64 -6.37
C LEU A 80 0.19 -0.19 -6.23
N SER A 81 -0.95 0.34 -6.68
CA SER A 81 -2.24 -0.34 -6.60
C SER A 81 -2.22 -1.66 -7.38
N ASN A 82 -1.69 -1.65 -8.61
CA ASN A 82 -1.55 -2.86 -9.40
C ASN A 82 -0.65 -3.89 -8.71
N VAL A 83 0.47 -3.44 -8.13
CA VAL A 83 1.40 -4.30 -7.40
C VAL A 83 0.71 -4.96 -6.20
N LEU A 84 -0.03 -4.19 -5.40
CA LEU A 84 -0.72 -4.67 -4.21
C LEU A 84 -1.91 -5.61 -4.52
N GLU A 85 -2.54 -5.47 -5.69
CA GLU A 85 -3.62 -6.33 -6.17
C GLU A 85 -3.12 -7.52 -7.01
N SER A 86 -1.81 -7.64 -7.24
CA SER A 86 -1.21 -8.70 -8.04
C SER A 86 -0.62 -9.85 -7.20
N GLU A 87 -0.66 -11.06 -7.74
CA GLU A 87 0.06 -12.22 -7.21
C GLU A 87 1.54 -12.21 -7.63
N ILE A 88 2.34 -11.35 -7.01
CA ILE A 88 3.75 -11.14 -7.39
C ILE A 88 4.66 -12.27 -6.88
N PHE A 89 4.39 -12.76 -5.67
CA PHE A 89 5.17 -13.83 -5.04
C PHE A 89 4.48 -15.17 -5.26
N LEU A 90 4.88 -15.88 -6.32
CA LEU A 90 4.40 -17.24 -6.58
C LEU A 90 4.98 -18.24 -5.57
N PRO A 91 4.27 -19.36 -5.27
CA PRO A 91 4.83 -20.46 -4.49
C PRO A 91 6.13 -20.96 -5.15
N MET A 92 7.22 -21.03 -4.38
CA MET A 92 8.49 -21.46 -4.95
C MET A 92 8.44 -22.94 -5.36
N ALA A 93 8.82 -23.21 -6.61
CA ALA A 93 8.90 -24.57 -7.13
C ALA A 93 9.99 -25.38 -6.38
N PRO A 94 9.72 -26.64 -6.01
CA PRO A 94 10.58 -27.43 -5.12
C PRO A 94 11.92 -27.89 -5.74
N GLU A 95 12.13 -27.75 -7.06
CA GLU A 95 13.24 -28.38 -7.79
C GLU A 95 14.30 -27.39 -8.32
N LYS A 96 14.65 -26.34 -7.57
CA LYS A 96 15.75 -25.43 -7.97
C LYS A 96 17.03 -25.69 -7.17
N SER A 97 18.18 -25.54 -7.83
CA SER A 97 19.48 -25.65 -7.17
C SER A 97 19.66 -24.58 -6.09
N HIS A 98 20.44 -24.90 -5.04
CA HIS A 98 20.62 -24.04 -3.87
C HIS A 98 21.06 -22.61 -4.21
N HIS A 99 21.90 -22.43 -5.24
CA HIS A 99 22.33 -21.09 -5.69
C HIS A 99 21.18 -20.28 -6.31
N HIS A 100 20.35 -20.91 -7.14
CA HIS A 100 19.17 -20.27 -7.72
C HIS A 100 18.13 -19.93 -6.64
N TYR A 101 17.97 -20.80 -5.65
CA TYR A 101 17.10 -20.56 -4.50
C TYR A 101 17.53 -19.32 -3.69
N ALA A 102 18.82 -19.23 -3.33
CA ALA A 102 19.35 -18.08 -2.59
C ALA A 102 19.22 -16.76 -3.35
N MET A 103 19.43 -16.78 -4.68
CA MET A 103 19.26 -15.61 -5.54
C MET A 103 17.79 -15.17 -5.63
N MET A 104 16.87 -16.12 -5.83
CA MET A 104 15.43 -15.84 -5.88
C MET A 104 14.91 -15.26 -4.55
N LEU A 105 15.39 -15.77 -3.42
CA LEU A 105 15.06 -15.23 -2.10
C LEU A 105 15.52 -13.77 -1.96
N ARG A 106 16.76 -13.46 -2.34
CA ARG A 106 17.30 -12.10 -2.23
C ARG A 106 16.57 -11.10 -3.13
N ILE A 107 16.25 -11.50 -4.37
CA ILE A 107 15.43 -10.68 -5.27
C ILE A 107 14.03 -10.45 -4.67
N SER A 108 13.46 -11.50 -4.08
CA SER A 108 12.14 -11.42 -3.47
C SER A 108 12.14 -10.51 -2.22
N GLU A 109 13.19 -10.57 -1.42
CA GLU A 109 13.42 -9.70 -0.27
C GLU A 109 13.53 -8.23 -0.70
N GLU A 110 14.39 -7.92 -1.68
CA GLU A 110 14.58 -6.56 -2.20
C GLU A 110 13.26 -5.99 -2.76
N LEU A 111 12.48 -6.82 -3.46
CA LEU A 111 11.18 -6.44 -4.00
C LEU A 111 10.17 -6.21 -2.88
N ALA A 112 10.06 -7.12 -1.91
CA ALA A 112 9.12 -7.01 -0.80
C ALA A 112 9.41 -5.77 0.06
N CYS A 113 10.69 -5.50 0.36
CA CYS A 113 11.15 -4.30 1.04
C CYS A 113 10.77 -3.02 0.28
N SER A 114 10.93 -3.03 -1.05
CA SER A 114 10.56 -1.89 -1.89
C SER A 114 9.05 -1.63 -1.88
N ILE A 115 8.23 -2.69 -1.92
CA ILE A 115 6.77 -2.61 -1.85
C ILE A 115 6.33 -2.07 -0.50
N TYR A 116 6.89 -2.59 0.59
CA TYR A 116 6.62 -2.11 1.95
C TYR A 116 6.91 -0.59 2.06
N TYR A 117 8.12 -0.18 1.67
CA TYR A 117 8.54 1.21 1.81
C TYR A 117 7.71 2.16 0.95
N LEU A 118 7.41 1.74 -0.29
CA LEU A 118 6.54 2.52 -1.17
C LEU A 118 5.13 2.66 -0.58
N THR A 119 4.59 1.58 0.00
CA THR A 119 3.28 1.60 0.67
C THR A 119 3.28 2.57 1.84
N GLU A 120 4.26 2.48 2.74
CA GLU A 120 4.42 3.37 3.89
C GLU A 120 4.47 4.84 3.47
N ARG A 121 5.32 5.18 2.50
CA ARG A 121 5.47 6.55 1.99
C ARG A 121 4.21 7.06 1.30
N SER A 122 3.55 6.20 0.53
CA SER A 122 2.29 6.53 -0.13
C SER A 122 1.19 6.81 0.87
N ILE A 123 1.06 6.01 1.94
CA ILE A 123 0.09 6.26 3.01
C ILE A 123 0.37 7.60 3.68
N PHE A 124 1.61 7.85 4.08
CA PHE A 124 1.99 9.10 4.74
C PHE A 124 1.63 10.33 3.88
N PHE A 125 1.90 10.25 2.58
CA PHE A 125 1.53 11.32 1.65
C PHE A 125 0.01 11.51 1.54
N LEU A 126 -0.75 10.41 1.39
CA LEU A 126 -2.20 10.46 1.23
C LEU A 126 -2.89 11.05 2.46
N THR A 127 -2.44 10.66 3.66
CA THR A 127 -3.02 11.14 4.92
C THR A 127 -2.75 12.63 5.12
N GLN A 128 -1.54 13.10 4.82
CA GLN A 128 -1.22 14.54 4.85
C GLN A 128 -2.12 15.36 3.91
N ARG A 129 -2.24 14.91 2.66
CA ARG A 129 -3.10 15.58 1.67
C ARG A 129 -4.57 15.59 2.08
N ALA A 130 -5.06 14.47 2.62
CA ALA A 130 -6.42 14.40 3.14
C ALA A 130 -6.66 15.35 4.33
N GLU A 131 -5.64 15.68 5.11
CA GLU A 131 -5.76 16.64 6.22
C GLU A 131 -5.78 18.10 5.76
N GLU A 132 -4.96 18.47 4.77
CA GLU A 132 -4.79 19.85 4.27
C GLU A 132 -6.13 20.53 3.91
N ASP A 133 -7.04 19.83 3.23
CA ASP A 133 -8.35 20.37 2.82
C ASP A 133 -9.37 20.52 3.97
N SER A 134 -9.07 20.01 5.16
CA SER A 134 -9.98 20.06 6.33
C SER A 134 -9.85 21.38 7.09
N VAL A 135 -8.83 22.18 6.78
CA VAL A 135 -8.57 23.48 7.39
C VAL A 135 -9.26 24.56 6.55
N SER A 136 -10.57 24.71 6.74
CA SER A 136 -11.25 25.98 6.43
C SER A 136 -11.33 26.81 7.73
N PRO A 137 -11.17 28.14 7.66
CA PRO A 137 -11.06 29.02 8.84
C PRO A 137 -12.29 29.02 9.75
#